data_AF-A0A949ZN52-F1
#
_entry.id   AF-A0A949ZN52-F1
#
_cell.length_a   1.000
_cell.length_b   1.000
_cell.length_c   1.000
_cell.angle_alpha   90.00
_cell.angle_beta   90.00
_cell.angle_gamma   90.00
#
_symmetry.space_group_name_H-M   'P 1'
#
loop_
_entity.id
_entity.type
_entity.pdbx_description
1 polymer ?
#
loop_
_entity_poly.entity_id
_entity_poly.type
_entity_poly.pdbx_seq_one_letter_code
_entity_poly.pdbx_strand_id
1 'polypeptide(L)'
;MQRSLIFLGSRDERDRATRVGVARILVGASTFQPVAISRHLVGLPEDQATGPFIFFARAFGVRNMVLGAWVLAARDRPKQYRRLCYQVNAAVDAVDLAALLLATVQRRMPKRFVALTTVLATNACMAFLQLASEV
;
A
#
# COMPACT_ATOMS: atom_id res chain seq x y z
N MET A 1 14.29 12.40 11.69
CA MET A 1 13.20 13.03 10.90
C MET A 1 12.27 11.94 10.37
N GLN A 2 10.96 12.11 10.47
CA GLN A 2 9.99 11.15 9.93
C GLN A 2 10.06 11.16 8.40
N ARG A 3 10.22 9.97 7.79
CA ARG A 3 10.34 9.80 6.34
C ARG A 3 9.01 9.50 5.66
N SER A 4 7.95 9.26 6.44
CA SER A 4 6.59 8.97 5.97
C SER A 4 5.57 9.90 6.61
N LEU A 5 4.63 10.40 5.81
CA LEU A 5 3.50 11.20 6.27
C LEU A 5 2.52 10.38 7.12
N ILE A 6 2.51 9.05 7.00
CA ILE A 6 1.66 8.15 7.83
C ILE A 6 2.00 8.29 9.31
N PHE A 7 3.23 8.69 9.62
CA PHE A 7 3.74 8.80 10.98
C PHE A 7 3.55 10.18 11.61
N LEU A 8 2.96 11.16 10.91
CA LEU A 8 2.72 12.48 11.47
C LEU A 8 1.92 12.39 12.77
N GLY A 9 2.48 12.92 13.86
CA GLY A 9 1.87 12.88 15.20
C GLY A 9 1.86 11.51 15.87
N SER A 10 2.68 10.55 15.41
CA SER A 10 2.84 9.25 16.07
C SER A 10 3.72 9.33 17.31
N ARG A 11 3.40 8.55 18.34
CA ARG A 11 4.11 8.62 19.65
C ARG A 11 5.27 7.64 19.77
N ASP A 12 5.10 6.41 19.28
CA ASP A 12 6.08 5.34 19.40
C ASP A 12 6.09 4.42 18.15
N GLU A 13 6.94 3.39 18.15
CA GLU A 13 7.02 2.38 17.09
C GLU A 13 5.69 1.62 16.91
N ARG A 14 5.01 1.28 18.01
CA ARG A 14 3.79 0.48 18.01
C ARG A 14 2.61 1.22 17.40
N ASP A 15 2.45 2.50 17.73
CA ASP A 15 1.48 3.41 17.11
C ASP A 15 1.74 3.53 15.61
N ARG A 16 3.01 3.71 15.20
CA ARG A 16 3.39 3.75 13.78
C ARG A 16 3.08 2.47 13.03
N ALA A 17 3.43 1.31 13.59
CA ALA A 17 3.07 0.00 13.03
C ALA A 17 1.54 -0.15 12.92
N THR A 18 0.79 0.33 13.92
CA THR A 18 -0.67 0.31 13.90
C THR A 18 -1.24 1.17 12.78
N ARG A 19 -0.77 2.40 12.65
CA ARG A 19 -1.23 3.34 11.61
C ARG A 19 -0.96 2.81 10.21
N VAL A 20 0.25 2.33 9.93
CA VAL A 20 0.58 1.81 8.59
C VAL A 20 -0.17 0.50 8.31
N GLY A 21 -0.35 -0.37 9.31
CA GLY A 21 -1.13 -1.60 9.17
C GLY A 21 -2.60 -1.30 8.84
N VAL A 22 -3.24 -0.40 9.59
CA VAL A 22 -4.63 0.03 9.34
C VAL A 22 -4.75 0.73 7.99
N ALA A 23 -3.84 1.64 7.65
CA ALA A 23 -3.85 2.32 6.36
C ALA A 23 -3.79 1.32 5.20
N ARG A 24 -2.93 0.30 5.31
CA ARG A 24 -2.82 -0.76 4.30
C ARG A 24 -4.11 -1.58 4.17
N ILE A 25 -4.76 -1.91 5.28
CA ILE A 25 -6.07 -2.57 5.29
C ILE A 25 -7.12 -1.71 4.60
N LEU A 26 -7.20 -0.42 4.91
CA LEU A 26 -8.19 0.50 4.31
C LEU A 26 -7.97 0.66 2.80
N VAL A 27 -6.72 0.82 2.36
CA VAL A 27 -6.38 0.83 0.93
C VAL A 27 -6.79 -0.49 0.27
N GLY A 28 -6.51 -1.62 0.90
CA GLY A 28 -6.93 -2.93 0.40
C GLY A 28 -8.45 -3.10 0.32
N ALA A 29 -9.18 -2.65 1.33
CA ALA A 29 -10.65 -2.70 1.34
C ALA A 29 -11.27 -1.80 0.28
N SER A 30 -10.65 -0.66 -0.04
CA SER A 30 -11.15 0.26 -1.07
C SER A 30 -11.22 -0.36 -2.46
N THR A 31 -10.47 -1.42 -2.76
CA THR A 31 -10.55 -2.13 -4.06
C THR A 31 -11.87 -2.87 -4.26
N PHE A 32 -12.68 -3.01 -3.21
CA PHE A 32 -14.01 -3.62 -3.27
C PHE A 32 -15.12 -2.60 -3.50
N GLN A 33 -14.78 -1.32 -3.60
CA GLN A 33 -15.76 -0.29 -3.95
C GLN A 33 -16.35 -0.54 -5.35
N PRO A 34 -17.62 -0.12 -5.56
CA PRO A 34 -18.24 -0.16 -6.88
C PRO A 34 -17.41 0.54 -7.95
N VAL A 35 -17.36 -0.04 -9.15
CA VAL A 35 -16.59 0.48 -10.29
C VAL A 35 -16.92 1.95 -10.58
N ALA A 36 -18.19 2.36 -10.42
CA ALA A 36 -18.62 3.75 -10.59
C ALA A 36 -17.88 4.73 -9.67
N ILE A 37 -17.60 4.34 -8.43
CA ILE A 37 -16.86 5.15 -7.45
C ILE A 37 -15.38 5.20 -7.82
N SER A 38 -14.80 4.06 -8.17
CA SER A 38 -13.39 3.97 -8.61
C SER A 38 -13.12 4.80 -9.87
N ARG A 39 -14.10 4.89 -10.79
CA ARG A 39 -14.02 5.75 -11.98
C ARG A 39 -13.92 7.22 -11.61
N HIS A 40 -14.74 7.67 -10.66
CA HIS A 40 -14.73 9.08 -10.24
C HIS A 40 -13.45 9.44 -9.48
N LEU A 41 -13.01 8.58 -8.56
CA LEU A 41 -11.85 8.85 -7.71
C LEU A 41 -10.53 8.72 -8.45
N VAL A 42 -10.40 7.73 -9.33
CA VAL A 42 -9.11 7.36 -9.92
C VAL A 42 -9.04 7.60 -11.43
N GLY A 43 -10.16 7.98 -12.06
CA GLY A 43 -10.22 8.31 -13.48
C GLY A 43 -10.10 7.11 -14.39
N LEU A 44 -10.62 5.95 -13.99
CA LEU A 44 -10.51 4.71 -14.75
C LEU A 44 -11.38 4.77 -16.03
N PRO A 45 -10.82 4.58 -17.23
CA PRO A 45 -11.57 4.52 -18.48
C PRO A 45 -12.50 3.28 -18.56
N GLU A 46 -13.60 3.40 -19.29
CA GLU A 46 -14.66 2.37 -19.37
C GLU A 46 -14.18 1.08 -20.05
N ASP A 47 -13.31 1.23 -21.05
CA ASP A 47 -12.63 0.16 -21.81
C ASP A 47 -11.61 -0.62 -20.97
N GLN A 48 -11.15 -0.07 -19.84
CA GLN A 48 -10.15 -0.68 -18.97
C GLN A 48 -10.77 -1.44 -17.78
N ALA A 49 -12.06 -1.21 -17.48
CA ALA A 49 -12.78 -1.86 -16.39
C ALA A 49 -13.23 -3.29 -16.74
N THR A 50 -12.30 -4.11 -17.25
CA THR A 50 -12.57 -5.49 -17.66
C THR A 50 -12.65 -6.45 -16.46
N GLY A 51 -13.35 -7.58 -16.63
CA GLY A 51 -13.44 -8.63 -15.60
C GLY A 51 -12.08 -9.06 -15.01
N PRO A 52 -11.06 -9.35 -15.84
CA PRO A 52 -9.71 -9.66 -15.37
C PRO A 52 -9.07 -8.53 -14.56
N PHE A 53 -9.21 -7.28 -15.00
CA PHE A 53 -8.68 -6.12 -14.26
C PHE A 53 -9.30 -6.02 -12.86
N ILE A 54 -10.63 -6.16 -12.75
CA ILE A 54 -11.34 -6.13 -11.46
C ILE A 54 -10.90 -7.28 -10.56
N PHE A 55 -10.72 -8.48 -11.12
CA PHE A 55 -10.22 -9.63 -10.37
C PHE A 55 -8.84 -9.35 -9.78
N PHE A 56 -7.88 -8.88 -10.59
CA PHE A 56 -6.54 -8.55 -10.10
C PHE A 56 -6.58 -7.42 -9.07
N ALA A 57 -7.34 -6.35 -9.31
CA ALA A 57 -7.49 -5.25 -8.37
C ALA A 57 -7.96 -5.74 -6.98
N ARG A 58 -8.95 -6.65 -6.95
CA ARG A 58 -9.42 -7.26 -5.71
C ARG A 58 -8.38 -8.17 -5.07
N ALA A 59 -7.65 -8.97 -5.84
CA ALA A 59 -6.57 -9.80 -5.33
C ALA A 59 -5.45 -8.97 -4.68
N PHE A 60 -5.06 -7.86 -5.31
CA PHE A 60 -4.14 -6.86 -4.72
C PHE A 60 -4.71 -6.27 -3.43
N GLY A 61 -6.03 -6.00 -3.40
CA GLY A 61 -6.73 -5.54 -2.20
C GLY A 61 -6.68 -6.53 -1.05
N VAL A 62 -7.00 -7.80 -1.30
CA VAL A 62 -6.91 -8.89 -0.32
C VAL A 62 -5.48 -9.00 0.21
N ARG A 63 -4.48 -9.02 -0.66
CA ARG A 63 -3.07 -9.04 -0.27
C ARG A 63 -2.73 -7.88 0.67
N ASN A 64 -3.17 -6.67 0.36
CA ASN A 64 -2.92 -5.50 1.22
C ASN A 64 -3.61 -5.62 2.59
N MET A 65 -4.84 -6.14 2.65
CA MET A 65 -5.51 -6.41 3.92
C MET A 65 -4.77 -7.47 4.75
N VAL A 66 -4.35 -8.57 4.13
CA VAL A 66 -3.58 -9.63 4.82
C VAL A 66 -2.24 -9.11 5.34
N LEU A 67 -1.50 -8.37 4.52
CA LEU A 67 -0.23 -7.78 4.92
C LEU A 67 -0.40 -6.75 6.05
N GLY A 68 -1.44 -5.93 5.99
CA GLY A 68 -1.76 -4.97 7.06
C GLY A 68 -2.16 -5.68 8.36
N ALA A 69 -2.96 -6.74 8.27
CA ALA A 69 -3.30 -7.58 9.43
C ALA A 69 -2.07 -8.27 10.02
N TRP A 70 -1.14 -8.72 9.16
CA TRP A 70 0.13 -9.30 9.62
C TRP A 70 0.97 -8.27 10.39
N VAL A 71 1.03 -7.02 9.94
CA VAL A 71 1.70 -5.93 10.67
C VAL A 71 1.08 -5.72 12.04
N LEU A 72 -0.26 -5.72 12.15
CA LEU A 72 -0.96 -5.58 13.42
C LEU A 72 -0.70 -6.77 14.36
N ALA A 73 -0.61 -7.98 13.82
CA ALA A 73 -0.28 -9.18 14.59
C ALA A 73 1.20 -9.25 14.99
N ALA A 74 2.09 -8.69 14.17
CA ALA A 74 3.53 -8.70 14.39
C ALA A 74 3.99 -7.64 15.39
N ARG A 75 3.30 -6.50 15.53
CA ARG A 75 3.77 -5.33 16.32
C ARG A 75 4.12 -5.64 17.79
N ASP A 76 3.51 -6.68 18.37
CA ASP A 76 3.70 -7.12 19.75
C ASP A 76 4.62 -8.38 19.86
N ARG A 77 5.25 -8.79 18.75
CA ARG A 77 6.16 -9.96 18.67
C ARG A 77 7.63 -9.56 18.85
N PRO A 78 8.55 -10.53 19.05
CA PRO A 78 9.97 -10.24 19.17
C PRO A 78 10.54 -9.45 17.99
N LYS A 79 11.58 -8.65 18.27
CA LYS A 79 12.28 -7.76 17.34
C LYS A 79 12.57 -8.39 15.97
N GLN A 80 13.12 -9.60 15.93
CA GLN A 80 13.44 -10.30 14.68
C GLN A 80 12.21 -10.55 13.80
N TYR A 81 11.08 -10.94 14.41
CA TYR A 81 9.83 -11.19 13.69
C TYR A 81 9.22 -9.90 13.11
N ARG A 82 9.22 -8.83 13.90
CA ARG A 82 8.79 -7.49 13.46
C ARG A 82 9.61 -6.99 12.29
N ARG A 83 10.94 -7.07 12.41
CA ARG A 83 11.86 -6.64 11.36
C ARG A 83 11.63 -7.38 10.05
N LEU A 84 11.47 -8.71 10.10
CA LEU A 84 11.13 -9.52 8.93
C LEU A 84 9.80 -9.08 8.31
N CYS A 85 8.75 -8.91 9.12
CA CYS A 85 7.44 -8.44 8.65
C CYS A 85 7.54 -7.10 7.92
N TYR A 86 8.28 -6.14 8.48
CA TYR A 86 8.46 -4.81 7.89
C TYR A 86 9.31 -4.85 6.61
N GLN A 87 10.36 -5.66 6.57
CA GLN A 87 11.19 -5.85 5.38
C GLN A 87 10.40 -6.49 4.23
N VAL A 88 9.59 -7.51 4.50
CA VAL A 88 8.74 -8.15 3.49
C VAL A 88 7.71 -7.16 2.95
N ASN A 89 7.06 -6.37 3.81
CA ASN A 89 6.13 -5.33 3.37
C ASN A 89 6.82 -4.28 2.50
N ALA A 90 8.00 -3.80 2.90
CA ALA A 90 8.79 -2.85 2.11
C ALA A 90 9.18 -3.43 0.74
N ALA A 91 9.57 -4.71 0.69
CA ALA A 91 9.91 -5.38 -0.56
C ALA A 91 8.71 -5.49 -1.51
N VAL A 92 7.53 -5.85 -0.99
CA VAL A 92 6.29 -5.88 -1.77
C VAL A 92 5.98 -4.49 -2.35
N ASP A 93 6.06 -3.44 -1.54
CA ASP A 93 5.76 -2.08 -1.99
C ASP A 93 6.78 -1.58 -3.03
N ALA A 94 8.05 -1.95 -2.88
CA ALA A 94 9.08 -1.65 -3.89
C ALA A 94 8.81 -2.32 -5.23
N VAL A 95 8.37 -3.60 -5.22
CA VAL A 95 7.99 -4.33 -6.43
C VAL A 95 6.76 -3.68 -7.09
N ASP A 96 5.75 -3.31 -6.30
CA ASP A 96 4.56 -2.62 -6.83
C ASP A 96 4.91 -1.28 -7.45
N LEU A 97 5.80 -0.49 -6.82
CA LEU A 97 6.29 0.76 -7.37
C LEU A 97 7.04 0.55 -8.70
N ALA A 98 7.87 -0.49 -8.80
CA ALA A 98 8.57 -0.83 -10.03
C ALA A 98 7.60 -1.23 -11.15
N ALA A 99 6.56 -2.02 -10.83
CA ALA A 99 5.52 -2.39 -11.78
C ALA A 99 4.71 -1.17 -12.24
N LEU A 100 4.37 -0.26 -11.31
CA LEU A 100 3.68 1.00 -11.63
C LEU A 100 4.53 1.91 -12.52
N LEU A 101 5.83 2.02 -12.24
CA LEU A 101 6.77 2.77 -13.07
C LEU A 101 6.81 2.21 -14.49
N LEU A 102 6.93 0.88 -14.62
CA LEU A 102 6.95 0.21 -15.92
C LEU A 102 5.66 0.48 -16.71
N ALA A 103 4.50 0.38 -16.07
CA ALA A 103 3.22 0.66 -16.71
C ALA A 103 3.06 2.14 -17.10
N THR A 104 3.63 3.05 -16.30
CA THR A 104 3.66 4.49 -16.58
C THR A 104 4.51 4.80 -17.81
N VAL A 105 5.71 4.20 -17.92
CA VAL A 105 6.59 4.34 -19.09
C VAL A 105 5.90 3.84 -20.36
N GLN A 106 5.13 2.75 -20.26
CA GLN A 106 4.34 2.21 -21.37
C GLN A 106 3.09 3.04 -21.71
N ARG A 107 2.81 4.15 -21.00
CA ARG A 107 1.62 5.02 -21.15
C ARG A 107 0.28 4.27 -21.06
N ARG A 108 0.24 3.19 -20.29
CA ARG A 108 -0.95 2.33 -20.16
C ARG A 108 -1.93 2.79 -19.07
N MET A 109 -1.65 3.88 -18.36
CA MET A 109 -2.43 4.31 -17.19
C MET A 109 -2.78 5.81 -17.21
N PRO A 110 -3.94 6.19 -16.64
CA PRO A 110 -4.32 7.60 -16.45
C PRO A 110 -3.35 8.33 -15.52
N LYS A 111 -3.03 9.60 -15.82
CA LYS A 111 -2.09 10.42 -15.02
C LYS A 111 -2.52 10.57 -13.55
N ARG A 112 -3.84 10.72 -13.30
CA ARG A 112 -4.39 10.84 -11.93
C ARG A 112 -4.19 9.56 -11.14
N PHE A 113 -4.44 8.41 -11.76
CA PHE A 113 -4.20 7.09 -11.18
C PHE A 113 -2.74 6.92 -10.78
N VAL A 114 -1.81 7.21 -11.70
CA VAL A 114 -0.37 7.11 -11.45
C VAL A 114 0.06 8.02 -10.31
N ALA A 115 -0.36 9.28 -10.31
CA ALA A 115 0.02 10.22 -9.26
C ALA A 115 -0.46 9.76 -7.86
N LEU A 116 -1.73 9.38 -7.74
CA LEU A 116 -2.32 8.97 -6.47
C LEU A 116 -1.69 7.67 -5.94
N THR A 117 -1.53 6.67 -6.82
CA THR A 117 -0.94 5.38 -6.43
C THR A 117 0.54 5.50 -6.12
N THR A 118 1.30 6.32 -6.84
CA THR A 118 2.73 6.56 -6.56
C THR A 118 2.89 7.20 -5.19
N VAL A 119 2.14 8.26 -4.87
CA VAL A 119 2.23 8.93 -3.57
C VAL A 119 1.91 7.96 -2.42
N LEU A 120 0.83 7.18 -2.54
CA LEU A 120 0.44 6.22 -1.51
C LEU A 120 1.49 5.11 -1.34
N ALA A 121 1.94 4.52 -2.45
CA ALA A 121 2.89 3.40 -2.43
C ALA A 121 4.27 3.84 -1.95
N THR A 122 4.79 4.99 -2.39
CA THR A 122 6.06 5.54 -1.90
C THR A 122 5.98 5.84 -0.40
N ASN A 123 4.88 6.47 0.05
CA ASN A 123 4.72 6.82 1.46
C ASN A 123 4.62 5.59 2.38
N ALA A 124 3.96 4.52 1.92
CA ALA A 124 3.89 3.23 2.61
C ALA A 124 5.23 2.49 2.61
N CYS A 125 5.92 2.44 1.46
CA CYS A 125 7.24 1.82 1.35
C CYS A 125 8.25 2.48 2.30
N MET A 126 8.29 3.82 2.31
CA MET A 126 9.15 4.59 3.22
C MET A 126 8.78 4.37 4.70
N ALA A 127 7.49 4.20 5.02
CA ALA A 127 7.04 3.86 6.37
C ALA A 127 7.61 2.51 6.83
N PHE A 128 7.53 1.46 5.99
CA PHE A 128 8.05 0.15 6.32
C PHE A 128 9.57 0.09 6.39
N LEU A 129 10.27 0.78 5.48
CA LEU A 129 11.73 0.91 5.56
C LEU A 129 12.18 1.61 6.85
N GLN A 130 11.46 2.66 7.25
CA GLN A 130 11.73 3.36 8.52
C GLN A 130 11.50 2.41 9.71
N LEU A 131 10.35 1.73 9.78
CA LEU A 131 10.07 0.76 10.85
C LEU A 131 11.11 -0.37 10.91
N ALA A 132 11.52 -0.92 9.76
CA ALA A 132 12.53 -1.97 9.68
C ALA A 132 13.93 -1.52 10.15
N SER A 133 14.21 -0.21 10.11
CA SER A 133 15.47 0.38 10.59
C SER A 133 15.46 0.71 12.08
N GLU A 134 14.28 0.93 12.66
CA GLU A 134 14.11 1.32 14.06
C GLU A 134 13.99 0.11 15.00
N VAL A 135 13.59 -1.04 14.45
CA VAL A 135 13.45 -2.30 15.19
C VAL A 135 14.77 -3.01 15.33
#